data_AF-A0A3S4PB16-F1
#
_entry.id   AF-A0A3S4PB16-F1
#
_cell.length_a   1.000
_cell.length_b   1.000
_cell.length_c   1.000
_cell.angle_alpha   90.00
_cell.angle_beta   90.00
_cell.angle_gamma   90.00
#
_symmetry.space_group_name_H-M   'P 1'
#
loop_
_entity.id
_entity.type
_entity.pdbx_description
1 polymer ?
#
loop_
_entity_poly.entity_id
_entity_poly.type
_entity_poly.pdbx_seq_one_letter_code
_entity_poly.pdbx_strand_id
1 'polypeptide(L)'
;MSTPVAGSTKKGIFSRNDYLAPLPVPTGEKPCDVLNTIWRKNEVFLDIGNYSVGSAIMVIWVGVMLFLGLAYAFEDPGALILGACIMALPIFWLIQGLLREVPLPIRFNRQRREVYVPRENGEYWIVSWESVTAAATQHSSVSQAGKNTMGLLVIGFDNPDPDATEDNKHFSWGFNCGGGTTAMALWECMRSYMEIGPEAVPESRVGVAPYEETQIGSLIVDLRKGEMLRVMWGVFCIIFLGTYLAEKLQDLKLSHPPELLFPDIIEWSKPLPRNNGPNVPLNWKPLSRCARRNSPIKPSECCSRIGLEHRESTCESAYPGTRRTTRLQRPCSGAPAARCQSAHPLSP
;
A
#
# COMPACT_ATOMS: atom_id res chain seq x y z
N MET A 1 -8.16 14.85 20.50
CA MET A 1 -6.78 14.31 20.51
C MET A 1 -6.09 14.72 19.24
N SER A 2 -4.88 15.28 19.35
CA SER A 2 -4.05 15.81 18.26
C SER A 2 -3.57 14.70 17.33
N THR A 3 -3.60 14.96 16.02
CA THR A 3 -2.89 14.15 15.03
C THR A 3 -1.40 14.10 15.39
N PRO A 4 -0.72 12.95 15.24
CA PRO A 4 0.72 12.88 15.48
C PRO A 4 1.42 13.91 14.58
N VAL A 5 2.36 14.65 15.17
CA VAL A 5 3.09 15.71 14.46
C VAL A 5 3.98 15.06 13.40
N ALA A 6 3.96 15.60 12.17
CA ALA A 6 4.83 15.13 11.10
C ALA A 6 6.32 15.26 11.50
N GLY A 7 7.13 14.28 11.12
CA GLY A 7 8.53 14.14 11.56
C GLY A 7 8.72 13.44 12.91
N SER A 8 7.65 13.04 13.60
CA SER A 8 7.77 12.25 14.83
C SER A 8 7.97 10.76 14.55
N THR A 9 8.83 10.11 15.34
CA THR A 9 9.04 8.66 15.30
C THR A 9 8.50 8.02 16.58
N LYS A 10 7.56 7.08 16.45
CA LYS A 10 7.13 6.22 17.56
C LYS A 10 7.86 4.87 17.47
N LYS A 11 8.74 4.57 18.44
CA LYS A 11 9.43 3.28 18.54
C LYS A 11 8.77 2.42 19.62
N GLY A 12 8.36 1.22 19.26
CA GLY A 12 8.08 0.09 20.15
C GLY A 12 9.22 -0.92 20.13
N ILE A 13 9.09 -2.00 20.91
CA ILE A 13 10.14 -3.04 21.07
C ILE A 13 10.51 -3.69 19.72
N PHE A 14 9.51 -3.92 18.86
CA PHE A 14 9.68 -4.55 17.54
C PHE A 14 9.04 -3.73 16.40
N SER A 15 8.66 -2.49 16.67
CA SER A 15 7.92 -1.64 15.73
C SER A 15 8.50 -0.23 15.70
N ARG A 16 8.53 0.37 14.53
CA ARG A 16 8.86 1.77 14.33
C ARG A 16 7.86 2.36 13.35
N ASN A 17 7.20 3.45 13.76
CA ASN A 17 6.33 4.25 12.88
C ASN A 17 6.94 5.64 12.77
N ASP A 18 7.32 6.02 11.56
CA ASP A 18 7.77 7.37 11.22
C ASP A 18 6.59 8.11 10.55
N TYR A 19 6.06 9.14 11.20
CA TYR A 19 4.94 9.93 10.67
C TYR A 19 5.47 11.01 9.73
N LEU A 20 5.02 11.00 8.48
CA LEU A 20 5.57 11.81 7.38
C LEU A 20 4.67 12.98 6.97
N ALA A 21 3.37 12.92 7.30
CA ALA A 21 2.38 13.98 7.07
C ALA A 21 1.33 13.98 8.21
N PRO A 22 0.65 15.11 8.54
CA PRO A 22 -0.05 15.99 7.59
C PRO A 22 0.73 17.18 6.97
N LEU A 23 1.79 17.68 7.62
CA LEU A 23 2.71 18.60 6.96
C LEU A 23 3.83 17.77 6.32
N PRO A 24 3.94 17.70 4.98
CA PRO A 24 4.91 16.83 4.32
C PRO A 24 6.36 17.24 4.66
N VAL A 25 7.00 16.50 5.57
CA VAL A 25 8.40 16.74 5.95
C VAL A 25 9.33 16.02 4.97
N PRO A 26 10.37 16.68 4.45
CA PRO A 26 11.39 16.02 3.64
C PRO A 26 12.16 15.02 4.50
N THR A 27 12.22 13.78 4.03
CA THR A 27 12.85 12.66 4.73
C THR A 27 14.35 12.53 4.46
N GLY A 28 14.87 13.23 3.44
CA GLY A 28 16.26 13.15 2.99
C GLY A 28 16.57 11.94 2.08
N GLU A 29 15.61 11.03 1.89
CA GLU A 29 15.72 9.91 0.96
C GLU A 29 15.52 10.37 -0.49
N LYS A 30 16.15 9.66 -1.44
CA LYS A 30 15.94 9.94 -2.87
C LYS A 30 14.56 9.41 -3.30
N PRO A 31 13.75 10.18 -4.04
CA PRO A 31 12.49 9.69 -4.59
C PRO A 31 12.75 8.47 -5.48
N CYS A 32 12.18 7.33 -5.11
CA CYS A 32 12.30 6.07 -5.84
C CYS A 32 10.96 5.32 -5.90
N ASP A 33 10.50 5.01 -7.10
CA ASP A 33 9.32 4.17 -7.32
C ASP A 33 9.70 2.69 -7.22
N VAL A 34 9.78 2.20 -5.98
CA VAL A 34 10.20 0.82 -5.67
C VAL A 34 9.17 -0.23 -6.04
N LEU A 35 7.90 0.15 -6.23
CA LEU A 35 6.80 -0.77 -6.50
C LEU A 35 6.20 -0.62 -7.91
N ASN A 36 6.75 0.28 -8.73
CA ASN A 36 6.17 0.69 -10.02
C ASN A 36 4.70 1.14 -9.83
N THR A 37 4.46 2.05 -8.88
CA THR A 37 3.11 2.56 -8.56
C THR A 37 2.73 3.75 -9.41
N ILE A 38 3.68 4.43 -10.05
CA ILE A 38 3.42 5.57 -10.93
C ILE A 38 2.88 5.05 -12.26
N TRP A 39 1.61 5.32 -12.55
CA TRP A 39 0.97 4.88 -13.80
C TRP A 39 0.95 5.97 -14.87
N ARG A 40 0.73 7.23 -14.46
CA ARG A 40 0.76 8.39 -15.37
C ARG A 40 1.39 9.56 -14.65
N LYS A 41 2.27 10.29 -15.34
CA LYS A 41 2.95 11.48 -14.83
C LYS A 41 2.84 12.60 -15.85
N ASN A 42 2.43 13.79 -15.41
CA ASN A 42 2.51 15.02 -16.19
C ASN A 42 2.68 16.24 -15.25
N GLU A 43 2.68 17.45 -15.82
CA GLU A 43 2.84 18.71 -15.08
C GLU A 43 1.66 19.08 -14.15
N VAL A 44 0.51 18.45 -14.32
CA VAL A 44 -0.74 18.78 -13.62
C VAL A 44 -1.07 17.75 -12.55
N PHE A 45 -1.03 16.47 -12.92
CA PHE A 45 -1.38 15.34 -12.07
C PHE A 45 -0.41 14.16 -12.15
N LEU A 46 -0.37 13.41 -11.05
CA LEU A 46 0.31 12.13 -10.89
C LEU A 46 -0.72 11.07 -10.52
N ASP A 47 -0.81 10.01 -11.33
CA ASP A 47 -1.65 8.86 -11.04
C ASP A 47 -0.83 7.77 -10.39
N ILE A 48 -1.25 7.39 -9.19
CA ILE A 48 -0.63 6.32 -8.42
C ILE A 48 -1.65 5.22 -8.26
N GLY A 49 -1.25 3.99 -8.55
CA GLY A 49 -2.06 2.81 -8.32
C GLY A 49 -1.30 1.74 -7.55
N ASN A 50 -2.06 0.86 -6.90
CA ASN A 50 -1.51 -0.28 -6.19
C ASN A 50 -2.04 -1.56 -6.86
N TYR A 51 -1.32 -2.01 -7.88
CA TYR A 51 -1.63 -3.23 -8.61
C TYR A 51 -0.34 -3.95 -8.99
N SER A 52 0.02 -5.00 -8.24
CA SER A 52 1.27 -5.73 -8.40
C SER A 52 1.02 -7.17 -8.83
N VAL A 53 0.52 -7.37 -10.05
CA VAL A 53 0.33 -8.71 -10.63
C VAL A 53 1.66 -9.42 -10.84
N GLY A 54 2.72 -8.69 -11.19
CA GLY A 54 4.05 -9.27 -11.40
C GLY A 54 4.58 -10.00 -10.17
N SER A 55 4.42 -9.44 -8.96
CA SER A 55 4.87 -10.09 -7.73
C SER A 55 4.12 -11.40 -7.44
N ALA A 56 2.81 -11.43 -7.66
CA ALA A 56 2.01 -12.64 -7.50
C ALA A 56 2.44 -13.75 -8.49
N ILE A 57 2.71 -13.40 -9.75
CA ILE A 57 3.21 -14.33 -10.76
C ILE A 57 4.56 -14.90 -10.34
N MET A 58 5.50 -14.06 -9.89
CA MET A 58 6.82 -14.53 -9.48
C MET A 58 6.74 -15.53 -8.31
N VAL A 59 5.91 -15.26 -7.30
CA VAL A 59 5.70 -16.19 -6.18
C VAL A 59 5.10 -17.51 -6.65
N ILE A 60 4.07 -17.45 -7.50
CA ILE A 60 3.44 -18.66 -8.04
C ILE A 60 4.40 -19.45 -8.92
N TRP A 61 5.17 -18.78 -9.76
CA TRP A 61 6.14 -19.39 -10.66
C TRP A 61 7.25 -20.11 -9.90
N VAL A 62 7.81 -19.47 -8.87
CA VAL A 62 8.79 -20.10 -7.97
C VAL A 62 8.19 -21.32 -7.28
N GLY A 63 6.93 -21.24 -6.84
CA GLY A 63 6.21 -22.40 -6.29
C GLY A 63 6.10 -23.55 -7.29
N VAL A 64 5.73 -23.27 -8.54
CA VAL A 64 5.67 -24.28 -9.61
C VAL A 64 7.04 -24.88 -9.88
N MET A 65 8.09 -24.06 -10.02
CA MET A 65 9.46 -24.52 -10.24
C MET A 65 10.00 -25.35 -9.07
N LEU A 66 9.62 -25.01 -7.84
CA LEU A 66 9.97 -25.79 -6.66
C LEU A 66 9.38 -27.20 -6.73
N PHE A 67 8.06 -27.35 -6.99
CA PHE A 67 7.44 -28.67 -7.06
C PHE A 67 7.89 -29.49 -8.26
N LEU A 68 8.16 -28.86 -9.41
CA LEU A 68 8.80 -29.51 -10.56
C LEU A 68 10.21 -30.01 -10.21
N GLY A 69 11.00 -29.17 -9.52
CA GLY A 69 12.33 -29.53 -9.07
C GLY A 69 12.34 -30.66 -8.04
N LEU A 70 11.38 -30.65 -7.09
CA LEU A 70 11.22 -31.73 -6.11
C LEU A 70 10.84 -33.05 -6.78
N ALA A 71 9.88 -33.04 -7.71
CA ALA A 71 9.48 -34.24 -8.44
C ALA A 71 10.65 -34.82 -9.26
N TYR A 72 11.48 -33.97 -9.87
CA TYR A 72 12.67 -34.40 -10.59
C TYR A 72 13.77 -34.93 -9.65
N ALA A 73 14.06 -34.23 -8.55
CA ALA A 73 15.16 -34.58 -7.66
C ALA A 73 14.90 -35.85 -6.83
N PHE A 74 13.63 -36.11 -6.47
CA PHE A 74 13.24 -37.28 -5.67
C PHE A 74 12.62 -38.40 -6.52
N GLU A 75 12.51 -38.20 -7.83
CA GLU A 75 11.84 -39.12 -8.78
C GLU A 75 10.42 -39.54 -8.29
N ASP A 76 9.73 -38.63 -7.59
CA ASP A 76 8.42 -38.88 -6.96
C ASP A 76 7.32 -38.09 -7.66
N PRO A 77 6.44 -38.75 -8.44
CA PRO A 77 5.27 -38.11 -9.04
C PRO A 77 4.28 -37.55 -8.00
N GLY A 78 4.30 -38.05 -6.76
CA GLY A 78 3.48 -37.56 -5.65
C GLY A 78 3.74 -36.09 -5.34
N ALA A 79 4.97 -35.60 -5.52
CA ALA A 79 5.34 -34.21 -5.35
C ALA A 79 4.58 -33.28 -6.32
N LEU A 80 4.27 -33.74 -7.54
CA LEU A 80 3.48 -32.96 -8.51
C LEU A 80 2.02 -32.86 -8.09
N ILE A 81 1.45 -33.94 -7.55
CA ILE A 81 0.06 -33.96 -7.06
C ILE A 81 -0.06 -33.02 -5.86
N LEU A 82 0.87 -33.10 -4.91
CA LEU A 82 0.92 -32.20 -3.76
C LEU A 82 1.08 -30.73 -4.19
N GLY A 83 2.01 -30.48 -5.12
CA GLY A 83 2.21 -29.16 -5.69
C GLY A 83 0.96 -28.61 -6.36
N ALA A 84 0.26 -29.42 -7.16
CA ALA A 84 -1.00 -29.03 -7.78
C ALA A 84 -2.07 -28.67 -6.74
N CYS A 85 -2.22 -29.46 -5.67
CA CYS A 85 -3.17 -29.18 -4.60
C CYS A 85 -2.87 -27.86 -3.87
N ILE A 86 -1.60 -27.58 -3.56
CA ILE A 86 -1.18 -26.37 -2.86
C ILE A 86 -1.32 -25.14 -3.76
N MET A 87 -0.92 -25.26 -5.03
CA MET A 87 -0.87 -24.15 -5.97
C MET A 87 -2.22 -23.84 -6.63
N ALA A 88 -3.18 -24.78 -6.63
CA ALA A 88 -4.49 -24.59 -7.25
C ALA A 88 -5.21 -23.34 -6.73
N LEU A 89 -5.22 -23.11 -5.41
CA LEU A 89 -5.87 -21.94 -4.81
C LEU A 89 -5.17 -20.63 -5.23
N PRO A 90 -3.86 -20.42 -5.00
CA PRO A 90 -3.16 -19.22 -5.47
C PRO A 90 -3.32 -18.94 -6.97
N ILE A 91 -3.23 -19.97 -7.81
CA ILE A 91 -3.42 -19.84 -9.26
C ILE A 91 -4.85 -19.39 -9.57
N PHE A 92 -5.86 -19.98 -8.92
CA PHE A 92 -7.24 -19.57 -9.08
C PHE A 92 -7.45 -18.09 -8.69
N TRP A 93 -6.90 -17.66 -7.55
CA TRP A 93 -6.98 -16.25 -7.12
C TRP A 93 -6.27 -15.30 -8.10
N LEU A 94 -5.11 -15.69 -8.64
CA LEU A 94 -4.42 -14.92 -9.67
C LEU A 94 -5.27 -14.78 -10.94
N ILE A 95 -5.88 -15.88 -11.40
CA ILE A 95 -6.77 -15.86 -12.57
C ILE A 95 -7.97 -14.94 -12.32
N GLN A 96 -8.62 -15.05 -11.16
CA GLN A 96 -9.73 -14.16 -10.79
C GLN A 96 -9.28 -12.69 -10.75
N GLY A 97 -8.10 -12.40 -10.21
CA GLY A 97 -7.51 -11.05 -10.21
C GLY A 97 -7.24 -10.54 -11.63
N LEU A 98 -6.73 -11.39 -12.52
CA LEU A 98 -6.51 -11.09 -13.93
C LEU A 98 -7.81 -10.93 -14.71
N LEU A 99 -8.92 -11.51 -14.28
CA LEU A 99 -10.22 -11.32 -14.92
C LEU A 99 -10.93 -10.05 -14.44
N ARG A 100 -10.59 -9.55 -13.25
CA ARG A 100 -11.11 -8.29 -12.74
C ARG A 100 -10.52 -7.09 -13.48
N GLU A 101 -11.26 -6.00 -13.45
CA GLU A 101 -10.79 -4.69 -13.90
C GLU A 101 -9.73 -4.17 -12.93
N VAL A 102 -8.76 -3.43 -13.48
CA VAL A 102 -7.71 -2.80 -12.68
C VAL A 102 -8.36 -1.73 -11.80
N PRO A 103 -8.04 -1.67 -10.50
CA PRO A 103 -8.60 -0.64 -9.62
C PRO A 103 -8.26 0.77 -10.11
N LEU A 104 -9.17 1.72 -9.88
CA LEU A 104 -8.95 3.12 -10.26
C LEU A 104 -7.74 3.70 -9.52
N PRO A 105 -6.90 4.53 -10.18
CA PRO A 105 -5.77 5.17 -9.52
C PRO A 105 -6.24 6.28 -8.58
N ILE A 106 -5.42 6.57 -7.58
CA ILE A 106 -5.50 7.80 -6.79
C ILE A 106 -4.70 8.86 -7.54
N ARG A 107 -5.34 10.00 -7.80
CA ARG A 107 -4.78 11.08 -8.62
C ARG A 107 -4.40 12.26 -7.74
N PHE A 108 -3.13 12.63 -7.75
CA PHE A 108 -2.60 13.79 -7.05
C PHE A 108 -2.52 14.96 -8.02
N ASN A 109 -3.18 16.07 -7.75
CA ASN A 109 -3.12 17.28 -8.57
C ASN A 109 -2.25 18.32 -7.90
N ARG A 110 -1.09 18.59 -8.51
CA ARG A 110 -0.08 19.52 -8.00
C ARG A 110 -0.57 20.96 -8.01
N GLN A 111 -1.22 21.38 -9.10
CA GLN A 111 -1.63 22.78 -9.30
C GLN A 111 -2.71 23.21 -8.29
N ARG A 112 -3.63 22.30 -7.96
CA ARG A 112 -4.71 22.55 -7.00
C ARG A 112 -4.36 22.16 -5.56
N ARG A 113 -3.24 21.44 -5.34
CA ARG A 113 -2.86 20.82 -4.05
C ARG A 113 -4.00 19.96 -3.47
N GLU A 114 -4.60 19.14 -4.32
CA GLU A 114 -5.74 18.28 -4.00
C GLU A 114 -5.50 16.85 -4.48
N VAL A 115 -6.13 15.88 -3.82
CA VAL A 115 -6.02 14.45 -4.13
C VAL A 115 -7.40 13.87 -4.36
N TYR A 116 -7.57 13.24 -5.51
CA TYR A 116 -8.75 12.45 -5.85
C TYR A 116 -8.59 11.03 -5.31
N VAL A 117 -9.56 10.58 -4.53
CA VAL A 117 -9.60 9.24 -3.92
C VAL A 117 -10.88 8.53 -4.38
N PRO A 118 -10.77 7.42 -5.15
CA PRO A 118 -11.94 6.63 -5.52
C PRO A 118 -12.48 5.86 -4.31
N ARG A 119 -13.81 5.79 -4.16
CA ARG A 119 -14.51 4.97 -3.17
C ARG A 119 -15.35 3.88 -3.85
N GLU A 120 -15.83 2.96 -3.03
CA GLU A 120 -16.76 1.93 -3.46
C GLU A 120 -18.06 2.57 -4.00
N ASN A 121 -18.77 1.87 -4.89
CA ASN A 121 -20.03 2.30 -5.52
C ASN A 121 -19.93 3.51 -6.46
N GLY A 122 -18.72 3.89 -6.90
CA GLY A 122 -18.54 5.00 -7.83
C GLY A 122 -18.61 6.38 -7.17
N GLU A 123 -18.54 6.44 -5.84
CA GLU A 123 -18.29 7.68 -5.12
C GLU A 123 -16.79 8.03 -5.15
N TYR A 124 -16.48 9.30 -4.90
CA TYR A 124 -15.09 9.74 -4.79
C TYR A 124 -14.97 10.90 -3.80
N TRP A 125 -13.77 11.06 -3.25
CA TRP A 125 -13.43 12.19 -2.40
C TRP A 125 -12.39 13.06 -3.09
N ILE A 126 -12.49 14.37 -2.87
CA ILE A 126 -11.43 15.34 -3.16
C ILE A 126 -10.93 15.83 -1.82
N VAL A 127 -9.68 15.54 -1.52
CA VAL A 127 -9.05 15.79 -0.23
C VAL A 127 -7.90 16.78 -0.43
N SER A 128 -7.75 17.76 0.46
CA SER A 128 -6.62 18.69 0.40
C SER A 128 -5.32 17.94 0.67
N TRP A 129 -4.27 18.21 -0.10
CA TRP A 129 -2.93 17.63 0.10
C TRP A 129 -2.42 17.86 1.52
N GLU A 130 -2.70 19.02 2.13
CA GLU A 130 -2.30 19.36 3.51
C GLU A 130 -3.01 18.52 4.59
N SER A 131 -4.11 17.86 4.23
CA SER A 131 -4.85 16.97 5.13
C SER A 131 -4.47 15.50 4.96
N VAL A 132 -3.66 15.17 3.95
CA VAL A 132 -3.19 13.80 3.72
C VAL A 132 -2.26 13.40 4.85
N THR A 133 -2.53 12.28 5.50
CA THR A 133 -1.65 11.70 6.52
C THR A 133 -0.81 10.60 5.90
N ALA A 134 0.44 10.46 6.34
CA ALA A 134 1.33 9.42 5.84
C ALA A 134 2.20 8.90 6.96
N ALA A 135 2.41 7.58 7.00
CA ALA A 135 3.25 6.93 7.98
C ALA A 135 4.03 5.78 7.33
N ALA A 136 5.34 5.77 7.51
CA ALA A 136 6.19 4.63 7.20
C ALA A 136 6.23 3.71 8.43
N THR A 137 5.64 2.52 8.31
CA THR A 137 5.63 1.51 9.37
C THR A 137 6.69 0.45 9.08
N GLN A 138 7.46 0.11 10.09
CA GLN A 138 8.46 -0.94 10.06
C GLN A 138 8.27 -1.87 11.27
N HIS A 139 8.20 -3.17 11.01
CA HIS A 139 8.24 -4.23 12.00
C HIS A 139 9.57 -4.97 11.88
N SER A 140 10.26 -5.19 12.99
CA SER A 140 11.50 -5.95 13.02
C SER A 140 11.34 -7.20 13.86
N SER A 141 11.60 -8.38 13.27
CA SER A 141 11.72 -9.65 13.99
C SER A 141 13.18 -10.07 14.04
N VAL A 142 13.57 -10.75 15.12
CA VAL A 142 14.91 -11.32 15.26
C VAL A 142 14.75 -12.84 15.28
N SER A 143 15.43 -13.52 14.36
CA SER A 143 15.47 -14.98 14.26
C SER A 143 16.91 -15.48 14.35
N GLN A 144 17.14 -16.79 14.43
CA GLN A 144 18.49 -17.35 14.36
C GLN A 144 19.21 -17.00 13.04
N ALA A 145 18.46 -16.71 11.97
CA ALA A 145 18.97 -16.24 10.69
C ALA A 145 19.27 -14.73 10.65
N GLY A 146 19.13 -14.03 11.79
CA GLY A 146 19.38 -12.59 11.91
C GLY A 146 18.10 -11.76 12.05
N LYS A 147 18.28 -10.43 11.97
CA LYS A 147 17.21 -9.44 12.08
C LYS A 147 16.52 -9.27 10.73
N ASN A 148 15.24 -9.64 10.66
CA ASN A 148 14.37 -9.40 9.51
C ASN A 148 13.52 -8.14 9.76
N THR A 149 13.42 -7.27 8.76
CA THR A 149 12.56 -6.09 8.84
C THR A 149 11.53 -6.10 7.72
N MET A 150 10.25 -6.11 8.09
CA MET A 150 9.12 -5.92 7.20
C MET A 150 8.59 -4.51 7.38
N GLY A 151 7.91 -3.95 6.38
CA GLY A 151 7.21 -2.70 6.57
C GLY A 151 6.41 -2.28 5.36
N LEU A 152 5.68 -1.20 5.55
CA LEU A 152 4.71 -0.69 4.60
C LEU A 152 4.57 0.82 4.77
N LEU A 153 4.24 1.50 3.68
CA LEU A 153 3.81 2.89 3.70
C LEU A 153 2.28 2.93 3.80
N VAL A 154 1.73 3.60 4.82
CA VAL A 154 0.29 3.90 4.91
C VAL A 154 0.07 5.35 4.56
N ILE A 155 -0.88 5.62 3.68
CA ILE A 155 -1.40 6.96 3.41
C ILE A 155 -2.85 7.00 3.87
N GLY A 156 -3.19 7.92 4.75
CA GLY A 156 -4.54 8.13 5.26
C GLY A 156 -5.19 9.36 4.64
N PHE A 157 -6.45 9.21 4.27
CA PHE A 157 -7.32 10.26 3.77
C PHE A 157 -8.53 10.38 4.68
N ASP A 158 -8.79 11.59 5.14
CA ASP A 158 -9.97 11.90 5.94
C ASP A 158 -11.09 12.38 5.03
N ASN A 159 -12.31 11.93 5.30
CA ASN A 159 -13.48 12.35 4.53
C ASN A 159 -13.73 13.86 4.73
N PRO A 160 -13.90 14.65 3.66
CA PRO A 160 -14.20 16.07 3.78
C PRO A 160 -15.59 16.35 4.39
N ASP A 161 -16.50 15.38 4.40
CA ASP A 161 -17.82 15.51 5.01
C ASP A 161 -17.77 15.23 6.53
N PRO A 162 -18.05 16.23 7.39
CA PRO A 162 -18.01 16.08 8.84
C PRO A 162 -19.12 15.16 9.39
N ASP A 163 -20.20 14.94 8.63
CA ASP A 163 -21.35 14.13 9.04
C ASP A 163 -21.31 12.69 8.48
N ALA A 164 -20.18 12.29 7.89
CA ALA A 164 -19.99 10.95 7.38
C ALA A 164 -20.10 9.87 8.48
N THR A 165 -20.65 8.71 8.13
CA THR A 165 -20.68 7.54 9.01
C THR A 165 -19.26 7.17 9.45
N GLU A 166 -19.08 6.66 10.66
CA GLU A 166 -17.74 6.35 11.22
C GLU A 166 -16.93 5.41 10.29
N ASP A 167 -17.59 4.49 9.59
CA ASP A 167 -16.95 3.57 8.61
C ASP A 167 -16.44 4.27 7.33
N ASN A 168 -16.98 5.45 7.01
CA ASN A 168 -16.60 6.26 5.84
C ASN A 168 -15.81 7.51 6.22
N LYS A 169 -15.32 7.59 7.46
CA LYS A 169 -14.63 8.77 7.97
C LYS A 169 -13.15 8.79 7.62
N HIS A 170 -12.54 7.62 7.53
CA HIS A 170 -11.12 7.43 7.29
C HIS A 170 -10.90 6.37 6.21
N PHE A 171 -10.02 6.67 5.26
CA PHE A 171 -9.56 5.70 4.27
C PHE A 171 -8.05 5.59 4.32
N SER A 172 -7.54 4.37 4.52
CA SER A 172 -6.11 4.10 4.50
C SER A 172 -5.72 3.30 3.27
N TRP A 173 -4.62 3.70 2.65
CA TRP A 173 -4.06 3.09 1.48
C TRP A 173 -2.63 2.65 1.78
N GLY A 174 -2.41 1.33 1.77
CA GLY A 174 -1.14 0.71 2.16
C GLY A 174 -0.34 0.22 0.96
N PHE A 175 0.98 0.45 0.98
CA PHE A 175 1.94 -0.08 0.01
C PHE A 175 2.92 -1.03 0.68
N ASN A 176 3.02 -2.24 0.15
CA ASN A 176 3.96 -3.26 0.62
C ASN A 176 5.37 -3.03 0.02
N CYS A 177 5.95 -1.85 0.28
CA CYS A 177 7.23 -1.41 -0.28
C CYS A 177 8.45 -1.78 0.57
N GLY A 178 8.26 -2.53 1.65
CA GLY A 178 9.28 -2.72 2.68
C GLY A 178 9.29 -1.58 3.71
N GLY A 179 10.04 -1.77 4.79
CA GLY A 179 10.04 -0.86 5.93
C GLY A 179 11.16 0.17 5.91
N GLY A 180 10.94 1.30 6.57
CA GLY A 180 11.94 2.33 6.77
C GLY A 180 12.24 3.11 5.50
N THR A 181 13.44 2.94 4.95
CA THR A 181 13.97 3.77 3.86
C THR A 181 13.19 3.63 2.55
N THR A 182 12.73 2.43 2.20
CA THR A 182 11.96 2.21 0.97
C THR A 182 10.57 2.83 1.03
N ALA A 183 9.92 2.78 2.20
CA ALA A 183 8.65 3.47 2.45
C ALA A 183 8.82 5.00 2.42
N MET A 184 9.91 5.51 3.00
CA MET A 184 10.26 6.93 2.93
C MET A 184 10.56 7.37 1.49
N ALA A 185 11.31 6.59 0.72
CA ALA A 185 11.61 6.87 -0.69
C ALA A 185 10.35 6.88 -1.57
N LEU A 186 9.39 5.99 -1.31
CA LEU A 186 8.11 5.98 -2.00
C LEU A 186 7.25 7.20 -1.63
N TRP A 187 7.24 7.60 -0.35
CA TRP A 187 6.62 8.86 0.08
C TRP A 187 7.28 10.08 -0.59
N GLU A 188 8.61 10.09 -0.69
CA GLU A 188 9.35 11.16 -1.37
C GLU A 188 9.00 11.26 -2.85
N CYS A 189 8.63 10.18 -3.54
CA CYS A 189 8.09 10.28 -4.90
C CYS A 189 6.83 11.14 -4.95
N MET A 190 5.86 10.85 -4.08
CA MET A 190 4.61 11.62 -4.00
C MET A 190 4.85 13.07 -3.57
N ARG A 191 5.65 13.25 -2.53
CA ARG A 191 5.96 14.57 -1.97
C ARG A 191 6.75 15.44 -2.94
N SER A 192 7.80 14.89 -3.56
CA SER A 192 8.64 15.63 -4.52
C SER A 192 7.86 16.02 -5.77
N TYR A 193 6.92 15.18 -6.21
CA TYR A 193 5.98 15.55 -7.26
C TYR A 193 5.18 16.81 -6.87
N MET A 194 4.55 16.78 -5.69
CA MET A 194 3.64 17.85 -5.23
C MET A 194 4.37 19.16 -4.89
N GLU A 195 5.58 19.09 -4.34
CA GLU A 195 6.32 20.28 -3.87
C GLU A 195 7.35 20.81 -4.88
N ILE A 196 8.08 19.93 -5.56
CA ILE A 196 9.16 20.33 -6.47
C ILE A 196 8.61 20.38 -7.89
N GLY A 197 8.22 19.22 -8.43
CA GLY A 197 7.73 19.09 -9.80
C GLY A 197 7.91 17.66 -10.35
N PRO A 198 7.40 17.40 -11.56
CA PRO A 198 7.52 16.09 -12.22
C PRO A 198 8.95 15.67 -12.55
N GLU A 199 9.88 16.62 -12.68
CA GLU A 199 11.29 16.39 -12.96
C GLU A 199 12.05 15.76 -11.77
N ALA A 200 11.55 15.97 -10.55
CA ALA A 200 12.15 15.40 -9.34
C ALA A 200 11.81 13.92 -9.15
N VAL A 201 10.88 13.39 -9.93
CA VAL A 201 10.29 12.04 -9.76
C VAL A 201 10.69 11.16 -10.94
N PRO A 202 11.02 9.88 -10.71
CA PRO A 202 11.31 8.95 -11.80
C PRO A 202 10.18 8.89 -12.84
N GLU A 203 10.52 8.52 -14.07
CA GLU A 203 9.53 8.23 -15.10
C GLU A 203 8.73 6.98 -14.74
N SER A 204 7.49 6.92 -15.24
CA SER A 204 6.66 5.73 -15.09
C SER A 204 7.33 4.56 -15.81
N ARG A 205 7.52 3.46 -15.08
CA ARG A 205 7.95 2.17 -15.62
C ARG A 205 6.77 1.27 -15.98
N VAL A 206 5.56 1.75 -15.73
CA VAL A 206 4.32 1.02 -15.98
C VAL A 206 3.77 1.48 -17.32
N GLY A 207 3.58 0.54 -18.24
CA GLY A 207 2.98 0.82 -19.54
C GLY A 207 3.83 0.30 -20.69
N VAL A 208 3.80 0.97 -21.84
CA VAL A 208 4.63 0.61 -22.99
C VAL A 208 6.06 1.08 -22.73
N ALA A 209 6.83 0.27 -21.99
CA ALA A 209 8.24 0.54 -21.75
C ALA A 209 9.04 0.51 -23.07
N PRO A 210 10.10 1.32 -23.21
CA PRO A 210 11.03 1.20 -24.31
C PRO A 210 11.58 -0.22 -24.41
N TYR A 211 11.78 -0.73 -25.62
CA TYR A 211 12.23 -2.11 -25.83
C TYR A 211 13.48 -2.45 -25.00
N GLU A 212 14.43 -1.54 -24.89
CA GLU A 212 15.69 -1.72 -24.15
C GLU A 212 15.51 -1.99 -22.66
N GLU A 213 14.40 -1.53 -22.07
CA GLU A 213 14.09 -1.72 -20.65
C GLU A 213 13.29 -3.01 -20.38
N THR A 214 12.79 -3.66 -21.43
CA THR A 214 12.14 -4.97 -21.30
C THR A 214 13.15 -6.05 -20.90
N GLN A 215 12.67 -7.15 -20.30
CA GLN A 215 13.53 -8.28 -19.93
C GLN A 215 14.29 -8.86 -21.14
N ILE A 216 13.67 -8.87 -22.32
CA ILE A 216 14.32 -9.35 -23.56
C ILE A 216 15.29 -8.30 -24.10
N GLY A 217 14.90 -7.03 -24.12
CA GLY A 217 15.75 -5.97 -24.65
C GLY A 217 17.01 -5.76 -23.81
N SER A 218 16.88 -5.75 -22.49
CA SER A 218 18.04 -5.70 -21.57
C SER A 218 18.99 -6.87 -21.80
N LEU A 219 18.45 -8.08 -22.00
CA LEU A 219 19.25 -9.26 -22.32
C LEU A 219 20.04 -9.11 -23.63
N ILE A 220 19.41 -8.56 -24.68
CA ILE A 220 20.07 -8.32 -25.97
C ILE A 220 21.12 -7.21 -25.87
N VAL A 221 20.83 -6.15 -25.11
CA VAL A 221 21.78 -5.06 -24.87
C VAL A 221 23.01 -5.58 -24.14
N ASP A 222 22.83 -6.36 -23.08
CA ASP A 222 23.93 -6.95 -22.31
C ASP A 222 24.72 -7.97 -23.14
N LEU A 223 24.04 -8.74 -24.00
CA LEU A 223 24.68 -9.64 -24.96
C LEU A 223 25.55 -8.88 -25.96
N ARG A 224 25.06 -7.75 -26.51
CA ARG A 224 25.84 -6.89 -27.42
C ARG A 224 27.04 -6.24 -26.73
N LYS A 225 26.91 -5.90 -25.44
CA LYS A 225 28.00 -5.36 -24.62
C LYS A 225 29.01 -6.41 -24.18
N GLY A 226 28.71 -7.70 -24.35
CA GLY A 226 29.58 -8.80 -23.92
C GLY A 226 29.50 -9.10 -22.42
N GLU A 227 28.49 -8.59 -21.69
CA GLU A 227 28.33 -8.79 -20.25
C GLU A 227 27.67 -10.16 -19.93
N MET A 228 28.37 -11.25 -20.22
CA MET A 228 27.84 -12.62 -20.13
C MET A 228 27.27 -13.00 -18.76
N LEU A 229 27.83 -12.46 -17.66
CA LEU A 229 27.31 -12.72 -16.32
C LEU A 229 25.89 -12.15 -16.14
N ARG A 230 25.62 -10.95 -16.66
CA ARG A 230 24.28 -10.35 -16.61
C ARG A 230 23.31 -11.07 -17.53
N VAL A 231 23.79 -11.53 -18.69
CA VAL A 231 22.99 -12.35 -19.60
C VAL A 231 22.55 -13.65 -18.94
N MET A 232 23.48 -14.39 -18.33
CA MET A 232 23.16 -15.61 -17.59
C MET A 232 22.19 -15.34 -16.44
N TRP A 233 22.39 -14.25 -15.70
CA TRP A 233 21.49 -13.84 -14.63
C TRP A 233 20.08 -13.51 -15.15
N GLY A 234 19.97 -12.79 -16.26
CA GLY A 234 18.70 -12.48 -16.91
C GLY A 234 17.96 -13.73 -17.34
N VAL A 235 18.64 -14.68 -17.99
CA VAL A 235 18.08 -15.98 -18.37
C VAL A 235 17.63 -16.77 -17.15
N PHE A 236 18.43 -16.78 -16.08
CA PHE A 236 18.06 -17.41 -14.81
C PHE A 236 16.77 -16.81 -14.24
N CYS A 237 16.67 -15.48 -14.16
CA CYS A 237 15.47 -14.79 -13.68
C CYS A 237 14.23 -15.11 -14.54
N ILE A 238 14.37 -15.17 -15.86
CA ILE A 238 13.28 -15.50 -16.77
C ILE A 238 12.77 -16.93 -16.51
N ILE A 239 13.69 -17.90 -16.38
CA ILE A 239 13.34 -19.32 -16.24
C ILE A 239 12.87 -19.64 -14.83
N PHE A 240 13.59 -19.22 -13.79
CA PHE A 240 13.34 -19.68 -12.42
C PHE A 240 12.44 -18.74 -11.61
N LEU A 241 12.44 -17.44 -11.93
CA LEU A 241 11.59 -16.46 -11.24
C LEU A 241 10.38 -16.03 -12.08
N GLY A 242 10.31 -16.41 -13.36
CA GLY A 242 9.18 -16.10 -14.23
C GLY A 242 9.08 -14.61 -14.57
N THR A 243 10.19 -13.86 -14.54
CA THR A 243 10.19 -12.40 -14.70
C THR A 243 9.60 -11.94 -16.03
N TYR A 244 9.80 -12.71 -17.10
CA TYR A 244 9.21 -12.40 -18.41
C TYR A 244 7.68 -12.46 -18.40
N LEU A 245 7.11 -13.53 -17.81
CA LEU A 245 5.66 -13.68 -17.69
C LEU A 245 5.07 -12.59 -16.78
N ALA A 246 5.78 -12.27 -15.69
CA ALA A 246 5.41 -11.18 -14.78
C ALA A 246 5.35 -9.84 -15.51
N GLU A 247 6.38 -9.49 -16.29
CA GLU A 247 6.41 -8.27 -17.11
C GLU A 247 5.22 -8.24 -18.09
N LYS A 248 5.03 -9.29 -18.91
CA LYS A 248 4.01 -9.27 -19.97
C LYS A 248 2.59 -9.24 -19.45
N LEU A 249 2.29 -9.92 -18.35
CA LEU A 249 0.95 -9.83 -17.75
C LEU A 249 0.72 -8.49 -17.06
N GLN A 250 1.75 -7.89 -16.47
CA GLN A 250 1.67 -6.56 -15.91
C GLN A 250 1.44 -5.50 -17.00
N ASP A 251 2.22 -5.55 -18.09
CA ASP A 251 2.06 -4.67 -19.25
C ASP A 251 0.70 -4.87 -19.93
N LEU A 252 0.22 -6.10 -20.07
CA LEU A 252 -1.09 -6.38 -20.64
C LEU A 252 -2.21 -5.66 -19.87
N LYS A 253 -2.11 -5.60 -18.54
CA LYS A 253 -3.13 -4.97 -17.69
C LYS A 253 -2.93 -3.48 -17.49
N LEU A 254 -1.69 -3.00 -17.51
CA LEU A 254 -1.35 -1.62 -17.17
C LEU A 254 -0.89 -0.77 -18.37
N SER A 255 -0.78 -1.34 -19.57
CA SER A 255 -0.51 -0.60 -20.82
C SER A 255 -1.52 0.51 -21.07
N HIS A 256 -2.78 0.27 -20.69
CA HIS A 256 -3.84 1.26 -20.73
C HIS A 256 -4.44 1.39 -19.31
N PRO A 257 -3.84 2.22 -18.44
CA PRO A 257 -4.36 2.43 -17.09
C PRO A 257 -5.81 2.94 -17.15
N PRO A 258 -6.69 2.50 -16.23
CA PRO A 258 -8.10 2.85 -16.28
C PRO A 258 -8.28 4.37 -16.21
N GLU A 259 -9.18 4.89 -17.05
CA GLU A 259 -9.49 6.32 -17.10
C GLU A 259 -10.52 6.70 -16.04
N LEU A 260 -10.40 7.92 -15.52
CA LEU A 260 -11.39 8.50 -14.62
C LEU A 260 -12.55 9.01 -15.48
N LEU A 261 -13.69 8.31 -15.47
CA LEU A 261 -14.84 8.58 -16.35
C LEU A 261 -15.74 9.73 -15.86
N PHE A 262 -15.52 10.25 -14.66
CA PHE A 262 -16.35 11.31 -14.08
C PHE A 262 -16.08 12.66 -14.78
N PRO A 263 -17.09 13.32 -15.38
CA PRO A 263 -16.91 14.59 -16.10
C PRO A 263 -16.25 15.69 -15.25
N ASP A 264 -16.67 15.78 -13.99
CA ASP A 264 -16.17 16.77 -13.03
C ASP A 264 -14.66 16.55 -12.75
N ILE A 265 -14.20 15.30 -12.74
CA ILE A 265 -12.80 14.93 -12.52
C ILE A 265 -11.95 15.15 -13.77
N ILE A 266 -12.52 14.92 -14.95
CA ILE A 266 -11.86 15.24 -16.23
C ILE A 266 -11.61 16.75 -16.31
N GLU A 267 -12.58 17.58 -15.92
CA GLU A 267 -12.42 19.02 -15.86
C GLU A 267 -11.41 19.44 -14.78
N TRP A 268 -11.50 18.84 -13.59
CA TRP A 268 -10.55 19.07 -12.49
C TRP A 268 -9.10 18.73 -12.87
N SER A 269 -8.90 17.74 -13.75
CA SER A 269 -7.58 17.29 -14.22
C SER A 269 -6.97 18.18 -15.30
N LYS A 270 -7.69 19.20 -15.80
CA LYS A 270 -7.14 20.15 -16.80
C LYS A 270 -6.20 21.16 -16.13
N PRO A 271 -5.18 21.64 -16.87
CA PRO A 271 -4.29 22.68 -16.37
C PRO A 271 -5.07 23.97 -16.07
N LEU A 272 -4.68 24.65 -14.99
CA LEU A 272 -5.18 25.98 -14.70
C LEU A 272 -4.73 26.98 -15.78
N PRO A 273 -5.58 27.95 -16.19
CA PRO A 273 -5.23 28.95 -17.18
C PRO A 273 -4.05 29.81 -16.71
N ARG A 274 -3.11 30.06 -17.62
CA ARG A 274 -1.85 30.78 -17.40
C ARG A 274 -2.08 32.31 -17.47
N ASN A 275 -2.47 32.94 -16.35
CA ASN A 275 -2.63 34.40 -16.03
C ASN A 275 -4.08 34.83 -15.67
N ASN A 276 -4.38 35.61 -14.61
CA ASN A 276 -3.74 36.82 -14.03
C ASN A 276 -3.85 36.94 -12.48
N GLY A 277 -2.79 37.44 -11.81
CA GLY A 277 -2.87 38.29 -10.59
C GLY A 277 -3.20 37.61 -9.23
N PRO A 278 -2.91 38.29 -8.08
CA PRO A 278 -2.88 37.66 -6.76
C PRO A 278 -4.29 37.29 -6.30
N ASN A 279 -4.44 36.05 -5.81
CA ASN A 279 -5.55 35.56 -4.99
C ASN A 279 -6.94 36.10 -5.36
N VAL A 280 -7.47 35.66 -6.50
CA VAL A 280 -8.92 35.50 -6.61
C VAL A 280 -9.17 34.03 -6.32
N PRO A 281 -9.72 33.66 -5.15
CA PRO A 281 -10.27 32.32 -4.99
C PRO A 281 -11.31 32.20 -6.11
N LEU A 282 -11.08 31.29 -7.07
CA LEU A 282 -12.20 30.84 -7.89
C LEU A 282 -13.30 30.51 -6.90
N ASN A 283 -14.50 31.04 -7.14
CA ASN A 283 -15.67 30.75 -6.36
C ASN A 283 -15.92 29.23 -6.46
N TRP A 284 -15.27 28.49 -5.57
CA TRP A 284 -15.35 27.05 -5.44
C TRP A 284 -16.76 26.77 -4.98
N LYS A 285 -17.62 26.31 -5.90
CA LYS A 285 -18.72 25.47 -5.47
C LYS A 285 -18.06 24.20 -4.95
N PRO A 286 -18.19 23.84 -3.65
CA PRO A 286 -17.82 22.51 -3.24
C PRO A 286 -18.55 21.55 -4.17
N LEU A 287 -17.84 20.57 -4.73
CA LEU A 287 -18.45 19.41 -5.38
C LEU A 287 -19.09 18.54 -4.28
N SER A 288 -19.99 19.12 -3.50
CA SER A 288 -20.88 18.42 -2.58
C SER A 288 -22.11 18.02 -3.37
N ARG A 289 -22.00 16.86 -4.03
CA ARG A 289 -23.17 16.03 -4.30
C ARG A 289 -23.41 15.04 -3.16
N CYS A 290 -23.10 15.42 -1.91
CA CYS A 290 -23.73 14.82 -0.73
C CYS A 290 -25.08 15.51 -0.51
N ALA A 291 -26.15 14.73 -0.67
CA ALA A 291 -27.52 15.20 -0.64
C ALA A 291 -27.86 15.87 0.71
N ARG A 292 -28.21 17.15 0.60
CA ARG A 292 -28.84 17.97 1.64
C ARG A 292 -30.17 17.31 2.05
N ARG A 293 -30.28 16.81 3.28
CA ARG A 293 -31.57 16.70 3.96
C ARG A 293 -31.43 17.24 5.39
N ASN A 294 -32.11 18.35 5.62
CA ASN A 294 -32.14 19.15 6.84
C ASN A 294 -32.49 18.34 8.09
N SER A 295 -31.73 18.53 9.18
CA SER A 295 -32.27 18.98 10.48
C SER A 295 -31.14 19.21 11.49
N PRO A 296 -31.24 20.23 12.38
CA PRO A 296 -30.21 20.56 13.36
C PRO A 296 -30.36 19.67 14.61
N ILE A 297 -29.28 19.37 15.35
CA ILE A 297 -29.22 19.34 16.83
C ILE A 297 -27.83 18.89 17.36
N LYS A 298 -27.27 19.79 18.19
CA LYS A 298 -26.34 19.78 19.35
C LYS A 298 -25.18 18.77 19.54
N PRO A 299 -24.04 19.24 20.11
CA PRO A 299 -22.81 18.45 20.31
C PRO A 299 -22.72 17.84 21.72
N SER A 300 -22.47 16.53 21.79
CA SER A 300 -21.91 15.87 22.98
C SER A 300 -21.35 14.49 22.63
N GLU A 301 -20.10 14.23 23.07
CA GLU A 301 -19.46 12.92 23.32
C GLU A 301 -19.08 12.10 22.06
N CYS A 302 -17.82 11.95 21.61
CA CYS A 302 -16.48 11.92 22.23
C CYS A 302 -16.24 10.75 23.20
N CYS A 303 -16.12 9.52 22.67
CA CYS A 303 -15.17 8.48 23.11
C CYS A 303 -15.36 7.17 22.32
N SER A 304 -14.58 6.96 21.25
CA SER A 304 -14.03 5.65 20.84
C SER A 304 -13.18 5.86 19.58
N ARG A 305 -12.01 6.48 19.75
CA ARG A 305 -11.08 6.75 18.66
C ARG A 305 -9.86 5.87 18.89
N ILE A 306 -9.58 5.01 17.91
CA ILE A 306 -8.44 4.09 17.82
C ILE A 306 -8.71 2.74 18.53
N GLY A 307 -9.24 1.78 17.77
CA GLY A 307 -9.20 0.35 18.09
C GLY A 307 -7.78 -0.22 18.01
N LEU A 308 -6.88 0.31 18.84
CA LEU A 308 -5.57 -0.27 19.15
C LEU A 308 -5.44 -0.43 20.67
N GLU A 309 -6.38 -1.18 21.26
CA GLU A 309 -6.13 -1.90 22.50
C GLU A 309 -6.15 -3.39 22.20
N HIS A 310 -5.12 -4.09 22.68
CA HIS A 310 -5.09 -5.54 22.75
C HIS A 310 -6.40 -6.07 23.38
N ARG A 311 -7.14 -6.86 22.59
CA ARG A 311 -7.93 -7.96 23.14
C ARG A 311 -7.58 -9.23 22.41
N GLU A 312 -6.81 -10.08 23.09
CA GLU A 312 -6.95 -11.52 22.94
C GLU A 312 -8.42 -11.88 23.26
N SER A 313 -9.16 -12.37 22.27
CA SER A 313 -10.21 -13.38 22.43
C SER A 313 -10.80 -13.72 21.06
N THR A 314 -10.58 -14.97 20.68
CA THR A 314 -11.43 -15.82 19.84
C THR A 314 -12.84 -15.27 19.56
N CYS A 315 -13.19 -15.14 18.28
CA CYS A 315 -14.59 -15.12 17.85
C CYS A 315 -14.79 -16.12 16.72
N GLU A 316 -15.27 -17.28 17.17
CA GLU A 316 -15.89 -18.37 16.46
C GLU A 316 -17.11 -17.86 15.67
N SER A 317 -17.35 -18.47 14.50
CA SER A 317 -18.49 -18.17 13.64
C SER A 317 -19.83 -18.36 14.37
N ALA A 318 -20.79 -17.46 14.17
CA ALA A 318 -22.16 -17.70 14.58
C ALA A 318 -23.13 -17.41 13.43
N TYR A 319 -23.61 -18.49 12.81
CA TYR A 319 -24.95 -18.58 12.25
C TYR A 319 -25.98 -18.68 13.41
N PRO A 320 -27.24 -18.23 13.23
CA PRO A 320 -28.20 -18.17 14.32
C PRO A 320 -28.96 -19.49 14.50
N GLY A 321 -29.13 -19.93 15.75
CA GLY A 321 -30.02 -21.04 16.06
C GLY A 321 -30.10 -21.42 17.54
N THR A 322 -31.28 -21.16 18.11
CA THR A 322 -31.89 -21.84 19.27
C THR A 322 -31.51 -21.46 20.72
N ARG A 323 -32.58 -21.07 21.44
CA ARG A 323 -32.74 -20.81 22.88
C ARG A 323 -32.21 -21.93 23.79
N ARG A 324 -31.65 -21.55 24.96
CA ARG A 324 -32.19 -21.92 26.30
C ARG A 324 -31.43 -21.21 27.44
N THR A 325 -32.22 -20.91 28.48
CA THR A 325 -31.91 -20.48 29.86
C THR A 325 -30.79 -21.31 30.52
N THR A 326 -29.98 -20.88 31.51
CA THR A 326 -30.36 -20.48 32.89
C THR A 326 -29.12 -20.12 33.74
N ARG A 327 -29.29 -19.18 34.70
CA ARG A 327 -28.72 -19.05 36.08
C ARG A 327 -27.22 -18.76 36.39
N LEU A 328 -27.09 -17.65 37.14
CA LEU A 328 -26.11 -17.23 38.17
C LEU A 328 -25.24 -18.31 38.86
N GLN A 329 -23.96 -17.97 39.11
CA GLN A 329 -23.37 -17.77 40.45
C GLN A 329 -21.90 -17.28 40.41
N ARG A 330 -21.55 -16.38 41.34
CA ARG A 330 -20.21 -15.93 41.82
C ARG A 330 -20.04 -16.47 43.27
N PRO A 331 -18.94 -16.24 44.04
CA PRO A 331 -17.51 -15.93 43.79
C PRO A 331 -16.52 -16.67 44.79
N CYS A 332 -15.30 -16.13 45.00
CA CYS A 332 -14.28 -16.33 46.07
C CYS A 332 -13.03 -17.14 45.63
N SER A 333 -11.76 -16.92 46.02
CA SER A 333 -11.04 -15.99 46.94
C SER A 333 -9.52 -16.33 46.90
N GLY A 334 -8.60 -15.41 47.25
CA GLY A 334 -7.29 -15.74 47.85
C GLY A 334 -6.01 -15.16 47.21
N ALA A 335 -5.30 -14.29 47.95
CA ALA A 335 -3.94 -13.76 47.71
C ALA A 335 -2.89 -14.57 48.53
N PRO A 336 -1.61 -14.15 48.80
CA PRO A 336 -0.68 -13.15 48.20
C PRO A 336 0.85 -13.57 48.09
N ALA A 337 1.64 -12.71 47.41
CA ALA A 337 3.03 -12.19 47.64
C ALA A 337 4.25 -13.01 48.19
N ALA A 338 5.42 -12.82 47.54
CA ALA A 338 6.81 -12.69 48.11
C ALA A 338 7.76 -12.17 47.00
N ARG A 339 8.39 -10.98 47.02
CA ARG A 339 9.52 -10.35 47.77
C ARG A 339 10.95 -10.77 47.32
N CYS A 340 11.76 -9.72 47.09
CA CYS A 340 13.11 -9.62 46.53
C CYS A 340 14.24 -10.38 47.25
N GLN A 341 15.35 -10.63 46.54
CA GLN A 341 16.72 -10.38 47.04
C GLN A 341 17.78 -10.35 45.93
N SER A 342 18.74 -9.44 46.11
CA SER A 342 19.93 -9.10 45.30
C SER A 342 21.18 -9.82 45.80
N ALA A 343 22.14 -10.13 44.91
CA ALA A 343 23.55 -10.33 45.28
C ALA A 343 24.50 -9.97 44.11
N HIS A 344 25.63 -9.35 44.47
CA HIS A 344 26.62 -8.63 43.66
C HIS A 344 27.79 -9.54 43.18
N PRO A 345 28.85 -9.03 42.50
CA PRO A 345 29.60 -9.70 41.42
C PRO A 345 30.97 -10.22 41.90
N LEU A 346 31.78 -10.78 40.98
CA LEU A 346 33.25 -10.65 40.99
C LEU A 346 33.85 -11.10 39.64
N SER A 347 34.66 -10.22 39.05
CA SER A 347 35.64 -10.52 38.00
C SER A 347 36.92 -11.13 38.61
N PRO A 348 37.88 -11.51 37.77
CA PRO A 348 39.06 -10.66 37.58
C PRO A 348 39.15 -10.02 36.19
#